data_AF-A0A7K4JYS0-F1
#
_entry.id   AF-A0A7K4JYS0-F1
#
_cell.length_a   1.000
_cell.length_b   1.000
_cell.length_c   1.000
_cell.angle_alpha   90.00
_cell.angle_beta   90.00
_cell.angle_gamma   90.00
#
_symmetry.space_group_name_H-M   'P 1'
#
loop_
_entity.id
_entity.type
_entity.pdbx_description
1 polymer ?
#
loop_
_entity_poly.entity_id
_entity_poly.type
_entity_poly.pdbx_seq_one_letter_code
_entity_poly.pdbx_strand_id
1 'polypeptide(L)'
;DFLPLKCDACGEVFCKDHIRYDDHKCSSAYKKNVQVPVCPLCNVPIPVRKGEIPDAVVGAHMDKNCKYNPAQKQKIFTNRCLKPGCKRKELMKVVCEQCSGNFCIKHRHPLDHDCKGSSHPLSKA
;
A
#
# COMPACT_ATOMS: atom_id res chain seq x y z
N ASP A 1 -6.02 6.12 -30.88
CA ASP A 1 -5.33 4.83 -30.67
C ASP A 1 -6.32 3.77 -30.20
N PHE A 2 -6.85 2.95 -31.12
CA PHE A 2 -7.73 1.84 -30.78
C PHE A 2 -6.93 0.57 -31.05
N LEU A 3 -6.23 0.06 -30.03
CA LEU A 3 -5.67 -1.28 -30.10
C LEU A 3 -6.81 -2.26 -29.79
N PRO A 4 -7.32 -3.03 -30.78
CA PRO A 4 -8.43 -3.94 -30.56
C PRO A 4 -7.95 -5.11 -29.69
N LEU A 5 -8.62 -5.31 -28.56
CA LEU A 5 -8.32 -6.37 -27.61
C LEU A 5 -9.53 -7.29 -27.48
N LYS A 6 -9.30 -8.60 -27.53
CA LYS A 6 -10.36 -9.60 -27.41
C LYS A 6 -10.58 -9.97 -25.94
N CYS A 7 -11.82 -9.88 -25.46
CA CYS A 7 -12.21 -10.35 -24.15
C CYS A 7 -12.07 -11.88 -24.08
N ASP A 8 -11.37 -12.40 -23.07
CA ASP A 8 -11.11 -13.84 -22.92
C ASP A 8 -12.32 -14.64 -22.41
N ALA A 9 -13.36 -13.95 -21.94
CA ALA A 9 -14.58 -14.54 -21.42
C ALA A 9 -15.69 -14.65 -22.48
N CYS A 10 -16.03 -13.54 -23.17
CA CYS A 10 -17.09 -13.53 -24.19
C CYS A 10 -16.56 -13.57 -25.63
N GLY A 11 -15.28 -13.27 -25.87
CA GLY A 11 -14.70 -13.26 -27.21
C GLY A 11 -14.94 -12.00 -28.03
N GLU A 12 -15.70 -11.03 -27.52
CA GLU A 12 -15.93 -9.73 -28.19
C GLU A 12 -14.70 -8.82 -28.11
N VAL A 13 -14.62 -7.82 -29.00
CA VAL A 13 -13.47 -6.91 -29.14
C VAL A 13 -13.78 -5.55 -28.53
N PHE A 14 -12.88 -5.05 -27.70
CA PHE A 14 -12.99 -3.75 -27.03
C PHE A 14 -11.67 -2.98 -27.09
N CYS A 15 -11.69 -1.68 -26.80
CA CYS A 15 -10.46 -0.93 -26.52
C CYS A 15 -9.93 -1.22 -25.12
N LYS A 16 -8.74 -0.69 -24.83
CA LYS A 16 -8.08 -0.79 -23.52
C LYS A 16 -8.96 -0.31 -22.36
N ASP A 17 -9.75 0.74 -22.56
CA ASP A 17 -10.58 1.34 -21.50
C ASP A 17 -11.91 0.62 -21.28
N HIS A 18 -12.37 -0.23 -22.22
CA HIS A 18 -13.68 -0.91 -22.13
C HIS A 18 -13.59 -2.44 -22.09
N ILE A 19 -12.40 -3.03 -22.11
CA ILE A 19 -12.21 -4.49 -22.10
C ILE A 19 -12.51 -5.15 -20.75
N ARG A 20 -12.51 -4.41 -19.64
CA ARG A 20 -12.80 -5.00 -18.32
C ARG A 20 -14.24 -5.51 -18.30
N TYR A 21 -14.47 -6.64 -17.63
CA TYR A 21 -15.77 -7.30 -17.64
C TYR A 21 -16.92 -6.41 -17.15
N ASP A 22 -16.68 -5.55 -16.16
CA ASP A 22 -17.70 -4.64 -15.63
C ASP A 22 -18.07 -3.52 -16.61
N ASP A 23 -17.10 -2.98 -17.35
CA ASP A 23 -17.29 -1.84 -18.25
C ASP A 23 -18.20 -2.20 -19.44
N HIS A 24 -18.15 -3.46 -19.91
CA HIS A 24 -19.02 -3.96 -20.98
C HIS A 24 -20.08 -4.95 -20.50
N LYS A 25 -20.27 -5.10 -19.17
CA LYS A 25 -21.24 -6.03 -18.56
C LYS A 25 -21.16 -7.43 -19.16
N CYS A 26 -19.96 -8.01 -19.14
CA CYS A 26 -19.65 -9.28 -19.79
C CYS A 26 -20.58 -10.41 -19.30
N SER A 27 -21.39 -10.96 -20.21
CA SER A 27 -22.30 -12.07 -19.93
C SER A 27 -21.57 -13.35 -19.49
N SER A 28 -20.30 -13.50 -19.85
CA SER A 28 -19.47 -14.66 -19.52
C SER A 28 -18.41 -14.38 -18.43
N ALA A 29 -18.46 -13.21 -17.76
CA ALA A 29 -17.50 -12.84 -16.71
C ALA A 29 -17.30 -13.94 -15.68
N TYR A 30 -18.40 -14.55 -15.21
CA TYR A 30 -18.41 -15.60 -14.18
C TYR A 30 -17.52 -16.82 -14.50
N LYS A 31 -17.14 -17.02 -15.77
CA LYS A 31 -16.28 -18.15 -16.19
C LYS A 31 -14.80 -17.88 -15.95
N LYS A 32 -14.38 -16.61 -15.95
CA LYS A 32 -12.97 -16.18 -16.04
C LYS A 32 -12.59 -15.11 -15.01
N ASN A 33 -13.55 -14.40 -14.45
CA ASN A 33 -13.36 -13.36 -13.45
C ASN A 33 -13.04 -13.96 -12.07
N VAL A 34 -11.84 -14.52 -11.93
CA VAL A 34 -11.35 -15.07 -10.67
C VAL A 34 -10.89 -13.91 -9.80
N GLN A 35 -11.65 -13.63 -8.74
CA GLN A 35 -11.30 -12.64 -7.73
C GLN A 35 -10.62 -13.33 -6.55
N VAL A 36 -9.50 -12.77 -6.10
CA VAL A 36 -8.75 -13.27 -4.95
C VAL A 36 -9.08 -12.37 -3.75
N PRO A 37 -9.88 -12.84 -2.77
CA PRO A 37 -10.18 -12.06 -1.58
C PRO A 37 -8.93 -11.85 -0.74
N VAL A 38 -8.92 -10.77 0.05
CA VAL A 38 -7.84 -10.45 0.99
C VAL A 38 -8.34 -10.60 2.41
N CYS A 39 -7.54 -11.23 3.28
CA CYS A 39 -7.87 -11.32 4.70
C CYS A 39 -7.94 -9.91 5.32
N PRO A 40 -9.04 -9.51 5.97
CA PRO A 40 -9.15 -8.19 6.59
C PRO A 40 -8.24 -8.01 7.82
N LEU A 41 -7.72 -9.10 8.39
CA LEU A 41 -6.88 -9.06 9.59
C LEU A 41 -5.39 -9.00 9.23
N CYS A 42 -4.91 -9.92 8.39
CA CYS A 42 -3.49 -10.02 8.06
C CYS A 42 -3.10 -9.42 6.70
N ASN A 43 -4.07 -8.93 5.92
CA ASN A 43 -3.87 -8.37 4.58
C ASN A 43 -3.18 -9.32 3.57
N VAL A 44 -3.23 -10.63 3.83
CA VAL A 44 -2.70 -11.66 2.92
C VAL A 44 -3.79 -12.03 1.90
N PRO A 45 -3.47 -12.11 0.59
CA PRO A 45 -4.40 -12.63 -0.41
C PRO A 45 -4.67 -14.11 -0.18
N ILE A 46 -5.95 -14.49 -0.22
CA ILE A 46 -6.43 -15.84 0.04
C ILE A 46 -6.86 -16.46 -1.29
N PRO A 47 -6.10 -17.44 -1.84
CA PRO A 47 -6.50 -18.13 -3.06
C PRO A 47 -7.79 -18.92 -2.84
N VAL A 48 -8.78 -18.71 -3.71
CA VAL A 48 -10.06 -19.45 -3.72
C VAL A 48 -10.05 -20.39 -4.92
N ARG A 49 -10.31 -21.69 -4.70
CA ARG A 49 -10.40 -22.65 -5.82
C ARG A 49 -11.74 -22.52 -6.52
N LYS A 50 -11.78 -22.97 -7.78
CA LYS A 50 -13.02 -22.97 -8.57
C LYS A 50 -14.09 -23.82 -7.88
N GLY A 51 -15.23 -23.20 -7.56
CA GLY A 51 -16.36 -23.84 -6.87
C GLY A 51 -16.39 -23.63 -5.35
N GLU A 52 -15.37 -23.04 -4.75
CA GLU A 52 -15.39 -22.64 -3.34
C GLU A 52 -16.05 -21.27 -3.17
N ILE A 53 -16.72 -21.07 -2.02
CA ILE A 53 -17.35 -19.79 -1.67
C ILE A 53 -16.27 -18.90 -1.03
N PRO A 54 -15.99 -17.69 -1.58
CA PRO A 54 -14.95 -16.81 -1.07
C PRO A 54 -15.04 -16.56 0.44
N ASP A 55 -16.23 -16.25 0.96
CA ASP A 55 -16.45 -15.97 2.38
C ASP A 55 -16.10 -17.16 3.28
N ALA A 56 -16.44 -18.39 2.85
CA ALA A 56 -16.12 -19.59 3.62
C ALA A 56 -14.62 -19.85 3.68
N VAL A 57 -13.89 -19.62 2.58
CA VAL A 57 -12.42 -19.76 2.53
C VAL A 57 -11.75 -18.67 3.38
N VAL A 58 -12.25 -17.44 3.34
CA VAL A 58 -11.76 -16.34 4.19
C VAL A 58 -11.99 -16.66 5.66
N GLY A 59 -13.17 -17.16 6.04
CA GLY A 59 -13.47 -17.60 7.40
C GLY A 59 -12.53 -18.72 7.87
N ALA A 60 -12.35 -19.77 7.06
CA ALA A 60 -11.43 -20.87 7.38
C ALA A 60 -9.98 -20.41 7.56
N HIS A 61 -9.53 -19.41 6.77
CA HIS A 61 -8.23 -18.78 6.98
C HIS A 61 -8.17 -18.06 8.33
N MET A 62 -9.18 -17.25 8.66
CA MET A 62 -9.24 -16.50 9.92
C MET A 62 -9.13 -17.43 11.14
N ASP A 63 -9.79 -18.59 11.09
CA ASP A 63 -9.83 -19.54 12.21
C ASP A 63 -8.54 -20.36 12.37
N LYS A 64 -7.88 -20.76 11.27
CA LYS A 64 -6.83 -21.79 11.31
C LYS A 64 -5.45 -21.33 10.88
N ASN A 65 -5.36 -20.34 10.00
CA ASN A 65 -4.11 -20.02 9.28
C ASN A 65 -3.78 -18.52 9.28
N CYS A 66 -4.53 -17.71 10.03
CA CYS A 66 -4.30 -16.28 10.07
C CYS A 66 -3.06 -15.95 10.91
N LYS A 67 -2.08 -15.31 10.29
CA LYS A 67 -0.88 -14.82 10.97
C LYS A 67 -1.11 -13.50 11.72
N TYR A 68 -2.35 -13.00 11.73
CA TYR A 68 -2.70 -11.80 12.47
C TYR A 68 -2.52 -12.05 13.97
N ASN A 69 -1.55 -11.39 14.57
CA ASN A 69 -1.33 -11.45 16.00
C ASN A 69 -1.72 -10.09 16.63
N PRO A 70 -2.82 -10.02 17.40
CA PRO A 70 -3.25 -8.78 18.04
C PRO A 70 -2.24 -8.22 19.04
N ALA A 71 -1.35 -9.06 19.58
CA ALA A 71 -0.25 -8.63 20.45
C ALA A 71 0.94 -8.03 19.69
N GLN A 72 1.11 -8.35 18.40
CA GLN A 72 2.13 -7.77 17.53
C GLN A 72 1.56 -6.54 16.80
N LYS A 73 1.19 -5.49 17.54
CA LYS A 73 0.96 -4.18 16.92
C LYS A 73 2.28 -3.72 16.28
N GLN A 74 2.35 -3.78 14.95
CA GLN A 74 3.43 -3.18 14.19
C GLN A 74 3.52 -1.71 14.60
N LYS A 75 4.68 -1.30 15.11
CA LYS A 75 4.90 0.11 15.48
C LYS A 75 4.90 0.90 14.17
N ILE A 76 3.80 1.58 13.88
CA ILE A 76 3.64 2.33 12.63
C ILE A 76 4.48 3.61 12.67
N PHE A 77 4.61 4.21 13.85
CA PHE A 77 5.44 5.38 14.11
C PHE A 77 6.79 4.97 14.72
N THR A 78 7.80 4.87 13.88
CA THR A 78 9.15 4.39 14.26
C THR A 78 10.22 5.46 14.14
N ASN A 79 10.01 6.47 13.30
CA ASN A 79 11.05 7.44 12.95
C ASN A 79 11.15 8.54 14.01
N ARG A 80 12.00 8.32 15.02
CA ARG A 80 12.19 9.22 16.16
C ARG A 80 12.87 10.52 15.75
N CYS A 81 12.36 11.65 16.25
CA CYS A 81 13.01 12.95 16.11
C CYS A 81 14.29 13.02 16.95
N LEU A 82 15.40 13.47 16.34
CA LEU A 82 16.70 13.65 16.99
C LEU A 82 16.85 14.97 17.75
N LYS A 83 15.89 15.90 17.63
CA LYS A 83 15.93 17.14 18.41
C LYS A 83 15.87 16.82 19.92
N PRO A 84 16.80 17.34 20.73
CA PRO A 84 16.77 17.17 22.19
C PRO A 84 15.40 17.56 22.78
N GLY A 85 14.90 16.72 23.70
CA GLY A 85 13.58 16.92 24.34
C GLY A 85 12.36 16.51 23.49
N CYS A 86 12.52 16.19 22.21
CA CYS A 86 11.41 15.75 21.37
C CYS A 86 11.18 14.23 21.46
N LYS A 87 9.95 13.81 21.78
CA LYS A 87 9.54 12.38 21.84
C LYS A 87 8.69 11.93 20.65
N ARG A 88 8.48 12.79 19.65
CA ARG A 88 7.67 12.46 18.46
C ARG A 88 8.35 11.41 17.60
N LYS A 89 7.54 10.53 17.03
CA LYS A 89 7.91 9.54 16.02
C LYS A 89 6.99 9.72 14.83
N GLU A 90 7.55 9.74 13.63
CA GLU A 90 6.80 9.90 12.38
C GLU A 90 6.66 8.56 11.65
N LEU A 91 5.67 8.47 10.76
CA LEU A 91 5.44 7.33 9.88
C LEU A 91 6.58 7.16 8.86
N MET A 92 7.08 8.28 8.36
CA MET A 92 8.20 8.34 7.41
C MET A 92 9.42 9.01 8.04
N LYS A 93 10.60 8.74 7.48
CA LYS A 93 11.81 9.49 7.83
C LYS A 93 11.71 10.91 7.26
N VAL A 94 12.13 11.89 8.05
CA VAL A 94 12.26 13.28 7.63
C VAL A 94 13.72 13.65 7.88
N VAL A 95 14.54 13.44 6.86
CA VAL A 95 15.99 13.60 6.93
C VAL A 95 16.34 15.04 6.56
N CYS A 96 17.11 15.72 7.41
CA CYS A 96 17.64 17.03 7.09
C CYS A 96 18.75 16.89 6.04
N GLU A 97 18.71 17.68 4.98
CA GLU A 97 19.70 17.64 3.90
C GLU A 97 21.09 18.15 4.31
N GLN A 98 21.16 18.96 5.37
CA GLN A 98 22.41 19.59 5.82
C GLN A 98 23.18 18.74 6.85
N CYS A 99 22.46 18.10 7.79
CA CYS A 99 23.08 17.31 8.86
C CYS A 99 22.77 15.82 8.79
N SER A 100 21.96 15.38 7.82
CA SER A 100 21.51 13.99 7.63
C SER A 100 20.77 13.38 8.84
N GLY A 101 20.36 14.22 9.82
CA GLY A 101 19.60 13.81 10.99
C GLY A 101 18.12 13.59 10.69
N ASN A 102 17.47 12.67 11.40
CA ASN A 102 16.03 12.43 11.30
C ASN A 102 15.22 13.28 12.29
N PHE A 103 14.20 13.98 11.82
CA PHE A 103 13.37 14.86 12.64
C PHE A 103 11.87 14.57 12.48
N CYS A 104 11.02 15.24 13.26
CA CYS A 104 9.57 15.21 13.05
C CYS A 104 9.16 16.36 12.13
N ILE A 105 7.91 16.38 11.65
CA ILE A 105 7.43 17.42 10.72
C ILE A 105 7.57 18.84 11.31
N LYS A 106 7.45 18.98 12.65
CA LYS A 106 7.65 20.26 13.35
C LYS A 106 9.11 20.67 13.52
N HIS A 107 10.06 19.76 13.31
CA HIS A 107 11.49 20.02 13.45
C HIS A 107 12.27 19.70 12.17
N ARG A 108 11.57 19.64 11.02
CA ARG A 108 12.14 19.29 9.72
C ARG A 108 13.09 20.36 9.20
N HIS A 109 12.80 21.62 9.54
CA HIS A 109 13.57 22.76 9.05
C HIS A 109 14.85 22.92 9.90
N PRO A 110 15.99 23.32 9.30
CA PRO A 110 17.26 23.53 10.02
C PRO A 110 17.15 24.42 11.27
N LEU A 111 16.32 25.45 11.21
CA LEU A 111 16.10 26.40 12.31
C LEU A 111 15.35 25.77 13.51
N ASP A 112 14.57 24.71 13.27
CA ASP A 112 13.72 24.13 14.29
C ASP A 112 14.42 23.06 15.14
N HIS A 113 15.63 22.64 14.76
CA HIS A 113 16.35 21.54 15.40
C HIS A 113 17.81 21.83 15.77
N ASP A 114 18.24 23.09 15.73
CA ASP A 114 19.63 23.48 16.02
C ASP A 114 20.60 22.75 15.07
N CYS A 115 20.40 22.92 13.77
CA CYS A 115 21.14 22.18 12.75
C CYS A 115 22.65 22.42 12.84
N LYS A 116 23.41 21.34 12.96
CA LYS A 116 24.89 21.36 12.96
C LYS A 116 25.50 21.09 11.58
N GLY A 117 24.68 21.03 10.53
CA GLY A 117 25.18 20.95 9.16
C GLY A 117 25.93 22.21 8.81
N SER A 118 26.95 22.11 7.95
CA SER A 118 27.69 23.29 7.49
C SER A 118 26.70 24.26 6.85
N SER A 119 26.62 25.46 7.44
CA SER A 119 25.83 26.59 6.95
C SER A 119 26.43 27.15 5.68
N HIS A 120 26.41 26.37 4.59
CA HIS A 120 26.53 26.95 3.27
C HIS A 120 25.14 26.91 2.64
N PRO A 121 24.53 28.07 2.34
CA PRO A 121 23.38 28.06 1.46
C PRO A 121 23.87 27.44 0.15
N LEU A 122 23.35 26.27 -0.21
CA LEU A 122 23.43 25.81 -1.58
C LEU A 122 22.52 26.74 -2.39
N SER A 123 23.03 27.93 -2.71
CA SER A 123 22.65 28.60 -3.94
C SER A 123 23.15 27.70 -5.06
N LYS A 124 22.24 26.98 -5.71
CA LYS A 124 22.43 26.53 -7.09
C LYS A 124 21.11 26.70 -7.83
N ALA A 125 21.26 27.40 -8.97
CA ALA A 125 20.25 27.79 -9.95
C ALA A 125 19.56 26.59 -10.61
#